data_AF-A0A958FRD1-F1
#
_entry.id   AF-A0A958FRD1-F1
#
_cell.length_a   1.000
_cell.length_b   1.000
_cell.length_c   1.000
_cell.angle_alpha   90.00
_cell.angle_beta   90.00
_cell.angle_gamma   90.00
#
_symmetry.space_group_name_H-M   'P 1'
#
loop_
_entity.id
_entity.type
_entity.pdbx_description
1 polymer ?
#
loop_
_entity_poly.entity_id
_entity_poly.type
_entity_poly.pdbx_seq_one_letter_code
_entity_poly.pdbx_strand_id
1 'polypeptide(L)'
;LANTKNELPESLKKLVAFGELRVFLRQKDIPRAEAALVDVIAGIDLYKREELRHFVQYARGIIAEAKGKPDSALAAFQSRIEMEPWREIHVSTNLDIVRCYRKLGKFVDADQLVKKLLKIAPHSPGLQMEMGHLAAARGDNSLAITHFERALEIWADAEPDFRDAILAREMLGKLRPTS
;
A
#
# COMPACT_ATOMS: atom_id res chain seq x y z
N LEU A 1 -1.06 6.78 26.63
CA LEU A 1 -2.21 7.10 25.74
C LEU A 1 -3.47 6.26 26.02
N ALA A 2 -3.38 5.07 26.61
CA ALA A 2 -4.56 4.22 26.84
C ALA A 2 -5.62 4.80 27.82
N ASN A 3 -5.23 5.71 28.73
CA ASN A 3 -6.12 6.18 29.79
C ASN A 3 -7.02 7.37 29.40
N THR A 4 -6.63 8.17 28.39
CA THR A 4 -7.33 9.43 28.05
C THR A 4 -8.48 9.24 27.06
N LYS A 5 -8.48 8.18 26.25
CA LYS A 5 -9.57 7.90 25.28
C LYS A 5 -10.88 7.50 25.97
N ASN A 6 -10.81 6.79 27.09
CA ASN A 6 -11.99 6.31 27.79
C ASN A 6 -12.81 7.45 28.41
N GLU A 7 -12.17 8.59 28.66
CA GLU A 7 -12.78 9.81 29.22
C GLU A 7 -13.41 10.71 28.14
N LEU A 8 -13.16 10.43 26.86
CA LEU A 8 -13.73 11.23 25.77
C LEU A 8 -15.23 10.94 25.57
N PRO A 9 -16.03 11.95 25.21
CA PRO A 9 -17.34 11.74 24.61
C PRO A 9 -17.29 10.76 23.43
N GLU A 10 -18.34 9.96 23.26
CA GLU A 10 -18.37 8.91 22.25
C GLU A 10 -18.18 9.44 20.82
N SER A 11 -18.70 10.65 20.55
CA SER A 11 -18.48 11.37 19.29
C SER A 11 -17.00 11.65 19.04
N LEU A 12 -16.26 12.18 20.03
CA LEU A 12 -14.83 12.45 19.91
C LEU A 12 -14.01 11.17 19.75
N LYS A 13 -14.42 10.05 20.36
CA LYS A 13 -13.75 8.75 20.14
C LYS A 13 -13.79 8.34 18.66
N LYS A 14 -14.89 8.59 17.94
CA LYS A 14 -14.99 8.27 16.50
C LYS A 14 -14.07 9.14 15.64
N LEU A 15 -13.81 10.39 16.02
CA LEU A 15 -12.83 11.23 15.35
C LEU A 15 -11.39 10.74 15.59
N VAL A 16 -11.07 10.37 16.84
CA VAL A 16 -9.75 9.82 17.20
C VAL A 16 -9.46 8.51 16.47
N ALA A 17 -10.49 7.71 16.20
CA ALA A 17 -10.35 6.41 15.51
C ALA A 17 -9.67 6.51 14.14
N PHE A 18 -9.78 7.63 13.42
CA PHE A 18 -9.06 7.83 12.15
C PHE A 18 -7.53 7.80 12.36
N GLY A 19 -7.06 8.46 13.42
CA GLY A 19 -5.64 8.49 13.77
C GLY A 19 -5.15 7.12 14.22
N GLU A 20 -5.92 6.45 15.07
CA GLU A 20 -5.63 5.11 15.57
C GLU A 20 -5.57 4.08 14.44
N LEU A 21 -6.56 4.09 13.54
CA LEU A 21 -6.59 3.22 12.38
C LEU A 21 -5.28 3.35 11.58
N ARG A 22 -4.85 4.58 11.29
CA ARG A 22 -3.59 4.83 10.58
C ARG A 22 -2.37 4.29 11.32
N VAL A 23 -2.33 4.44 12.65
CA VAL A 23 -1.23 3.92 13.49
C VAL A 23 -1.22 2.40 13.49
N PHE A 24 -2.37 1.75 13.71
CA PHE A 24 -2.47 0.29 13.76
C PHE A 24 -2.18 -0.35 12.40
N LEU A 25 -2.63 0.25 11.29
CA LEU A 25 -2.26 -0.21 9.94
C LEU A 25 -0.75 -0.12 9.70
N ARG A 26 -0.10 0.97 10.14
CA ARG A 26 1.36 1.12 10.03
C ARG A 26 2.12 0.07 10.86
N GLN A 27 1.62 -0.22 12.05
CA GLN A 27 2.17 -1.24 12.96
C GLN A 27 1.82 -2.67 12.54
N LYS A 28 0.91 -2.84 11.56
CA LYS A 28 0.31 -4.12 11.17
C LYS A 28 -0.41 -4.83 12.32
N ASP A 29 -0.90 -4.08 13.30
CA ASP A 29 -1.79 -4.59 14.34
C ASP A 29 -3.20 -4.72 13.75
N ILE A 30 -3.41 -5.80 12.99
CA ILE A 30 -4.65 -6.02 12.24
C ILE A 30 -5.89 -6.09 13.13
N PRO A 31 -5.88 -6.79 14.29
CA PRO A 31 -7.03 -6.79 15.19
C PRO A 31 -7.44 -5.39 15.66
N ARG A 32 -6.47 -4.54 16.06
CA ARG A 32 -6.79 -3.17 16.48
C ARG A 32 -7.17 -2.27 15.31
N ALA A 33 -6.57 -2.47 14.14
CA ALA A 33 -6.97 -1.75 12.94
C ALA A 33 -8.43 -2.06 12.55
N GLU A 34 -8.86 -3.32 12.65
CA GLU A 34 -10.25 -3.70 12.38
C GLU A 34 -11.22 -3.08 13.39
N ALA A 35 -10.88 -3.07 14.68
CA ALA A 35 -11.67 -2.40 15.70
C ALA A 35 -11.78 -0.89 15.44
N ALA A 36 -10.66 -0.22 15.15
CA ALA A 36 -10.65 1.21 14.82
C ALA A 36 -11.43 1.52 13.52
N LEU A 37 -11.41 0.62 12.55
CA LEU A 37 -12.16 0.78 11.30
C LEU A 37 -13.68 0.80 11.53
N VAL A 38 -14.20 0.00 12.46
CA VAL A 38 -15.62 0.03 12.86
C VAL A 38 -15.98 1.41 13.41
N ASP A 39 -15.13 1.98 14.27
CA ASP A 39 -15.34 3.31 14.82
C ASP A 39 -15.25 4.42 13.76
N VAL A 40 -14.34 4.28 12.79
CA VAL A 40 -14.23 5.20 11.65
C VAL A 40 -15.50 5.21 10.81
N ILE A 41 -16.05 4.02 10.49
CA ILE A 41 -17.31 3.91 9.74
C ILE A 41 -18.45 4.57 10.51
N ALA A 42 -18.59 4.27 11.81
CA ALA A 42 -19.60 4.89 12.66
C ALA A 42 -19.45 6.41 12.74
N GLY A 43 -18.21 6.93 12.76
CA GLY A 43 -17.93 8.36 12.71
C GLY A 43 -18.37 8.99 11.39
N ILE A 44 -18.05 8.37 10.25
CA ILE A 44 -18.48 8.84 8.93
C ILE A 44 -20.00 8.98 8.87
N ASP A 45 -20.71 7.96 9.34
CA ASP A 45 -22.18 7.93 9.31
C ASP A 45 -22.76 8.98 10.28
N LEU A 46 -22.22 9.09 11.50
CA LEU A 46 -22.64 10.08 12.50
C LEU A 46 -22.49 11.52 12.02
N TYR A 47 -21.37 11.84 11.38
CA TYR A 47 -21.06 13.18 10.89
C TYR A 47 -21.53 13.43 9.46
N LYS A 48 -22.15 12.43 8.81
CA LYS A 48 -22.64 12.48 7.42
C LYS A 48 -21.54 12.90 6.43
N ARG A 49 -20.34 12.34 6.58
CA ARG A 49 -19.14 12.66 5.78
C ARG A 49 -18.82 11.58 4.77
N GLU A 50 -19.77 11.28 3.88
CA GLU A 50 -19.67 10.20 2.88
C GLU A 50 -18.44 10.31 1.98
N GLU A 51 -17.95 11.53 1.73
CA GLU A 51 -16.73 11.76 0.97
C GLU A 51 -15.50 11.11 1.61
N LEU A 52 -15.53 10.80 2.91
CA LEU A 52 -14.44 10.12 3.63
C LEU A 52 -14.48 8.59 3.48
N ARG A 53 -15.49 8.02 2.81
CA ARG A 53 -15.65 6.56 2.69
C ARG A 53 -14.51 5.88 1.91
N HIS A 54 -13.76 6.63 1.10
CA HIS A 54 -12.54 6.16 0.46
C HIS A 54 -11.47 5.71 1.48
N PHE A 55 -11.39 6.32 2.68
CA PHE A 55 -10.47 5.88 3.74
C PHE A 55 -10.81 4.47 4.25
N VAL A 56 -12.10 4.13 4.30
CA VAL A 56 -12.57 2.79 4.69
C VAL A 56 -12.09 1.76 3.68
N GLN A 57 -12.25 2.05 2.38
CA GLN A 57 -11.81 1.14 1.33
C GLN A 57 -10.30 1.00 1.28
N TYR A 58 -9.55 2.08 1.51
CA TYR A 58 -8.10 1.98 1.68
C TYR A 58 -7.71 1.06 2.83
N ALA A 59 -8.31 1.26 4.02
CA ALA A 59 -8.02 0.44 5.19
C ALA A 59 -8.36 -1.04 4.97
N ARG A 60 -9.49 -1.34 4.33
CA ARG A 60 -9.86 -2.70 3.91
C ARG A 60 -8.82 -3.32 2.99
N GLY A 61 -8.31 -2.56 2.04
CA GLY A 61 -7.25 -3.01 1.14
C GLY A 61 -5.98 -3.40 1.88
N ILE A 62 -5.50 -2.52 2.78
CA ILE A 62 -4.31 -2.80 3.60
C ILE A 62 -4.51 -3.99 4.54
N ILE A 63 -5.68 -4.11 5.19
CA ILE A 63 -6.03 -5.23 6.06
C ILE A 63 -6.05 -6.54 5.26
N ALA A 64 -6.66 -6.55 4.07
CA ALA A 64 -6.71 -7.71 3.21
C ALA A 64 -5.31 -8.14 2.74
N GLU A 65 -4.45 -7.18 2.37
CA GLU A 65 -3.05 -7.47 2.05
C GLU A 65 -2.31 -8.12 3.21
N ALA A 66 -2.47 -7.60 4.42
CA ALA A 66 -1.85 -8.14 5.62
C ALA A 66 -2.35 -9.56 5.95
N LYS A 67 -3.60 -9.87 5.60
CA LYS A 67 -4.21 -11.20 5.72
C LYS A 67 -3.88 -12.13 4.56
N GLY A 68 -3.06 -11.70 3.59
CA GLY A 68 -2.69 -12.52 2.43
C GLY A 68 -3.84 -12.74 1.44
N LYS A 69 -4.80 -11.81 1.36
CA LYS A 69 -5.96 -11.87 0.46
C LYS A 69 -5.87 -10.82 -0.64
N PRO A 70 -5.02 -11.02 -1.67
CA PRO A 70 -4.73 -10.01 -2.69
C PRO A 70 -5.94 -9.71 -3.61
N ASP A 71 -6.87 -10.64 -3.76
CA ASP A 71 -8.15 -10.48 -4.45
C ASP A 71 -9.06 -9.47 -3.73
N SER A 72 -9.22 -9.65 -2.42
CA SER A 72 -10.00 -8.75 -1.57
C SER A 72 -9.35 -7.37 -1.46
N ALA A 73 -8.01 -7.34 -1.42
CA ALA A 73 -7.25 -6.10 -1.40
C ALA A 73 -7.45 -5.31 -2.71
N LEU A 74 -7.33 -5.99 -3.85
CA LEU A 74 -7.56 -5.40 -5.18
C LEU A 74 -8.95 -4.75 -5.27
N ALA A 75 -10.00 -5.47 -4.90
CA ALA A 75 -11.37 -4.95 -4.95
C ALA A 75 -11.55 -3.69 -4.09
N ALA A 76 -10.96 -3.69 -2.88
CA ALA A 76 -11.01 -2.54 -1.99
C ALA A 76 -10.24 -1.32 -2.54
N PHE A 77 -9.05 -1.51 -3.10
CA PHE A 77 -8.29 -0.42 -3.71
C PHE A 77 -8.95 0.14 -4.97
N GLN A 78 -9.54 -0.71 -5.81
CA GLN A 78 -10.33 -0.28 -6.97
C GLN A 78 -11.54 0.56 -6.52
N SER A 79 -12.28 0.07 -5.52
CA SER A 79 -13.41 0.81 -4.93
C SER A 79 -12.98 2.17 -4.37
N ARG A 80 -11.80 2.27 -3.74
CA ARG A 80 -11.24 3.56 -3.29
C ARG A 80 -11.06 4.52 -4.47
N ILE A 81 -10.41 4.07 -5.54
CA ILE A 81 -10.16 4.90 -6.73
C ILE A 81 -11.48 5.35 -7.34
N GLU A 82 -12.49 4.48 -7.40
CA GLU A 82 -13.81 4.86 -7.93
C GLU A 82 -14.48 5.98 -7.13
N MET A 83 -14.25 6.06 -5.82
CA MET A 83 -14.80 7.11 -4.95
C MET A 83 -14.04 8.44 -5.02
N GLU A 84 -12.82 8.45 -5.53
CA GLU A 84 -11.97 9.65 -5.59
C GLU A 84 -12.19 10.41 -6.91
N PRO A 85 -12.42 11.74 -6.87
CA PRO A 85 -12.56 12.56 -8.09
C PRO A 85 -11.31 12.57 -8.99
N TRP A 86 -10.15 12.15 -8.48
CA TRP A 86 -8.82 12.32 -9.11
C TRP A 86 -8.13 10.98 -9.47
N ARG A 87 -8.92 9.98 -9.86
CA ARG A 87 -8.56 8.55 -10.08
C ARG A 87 -7.17 8.27 -10.64
N GLU A 88 -6.69 9.07 -11.60
CA GLU A 88 -5.44 8.85 -12.32
C GLU A 88 -4.18 9.35 -11.58
N ILE A 89 -4.32 10.21 -10.57
CA ILE A 89 -3.20 10.89 -9.88
C ILE A 89 -2.83 10.18 -8.56
N HIS A 90 -3.64 9.23 -8.08
CA HIS A 90 -3.35 8.46 -6.86
C HIS A 90 -2.29 7.37 -7.11
N VAL A 91 -1.04 7.79 -7.30
CA VAL A 91 0.09 6.88 -7.57
C VAL A 91 0.24 5.82 -6.47
N SER A 92 0.01 6.16 -5.21
CA SER A 92 0.12 5.21 -4.09
C SER A 92 -0.91 4.08 -4.16
N THR A 93 -2.19 4.39 -4.35
CA THR A 93 -3.24 3.35 -4.45
C THR A 93 -3.10 2.53 -5.73
N ASN A 94 -2.74 3.16 -6.85
CA ASN A 94 -2.49 2.43 -8.08
C ASN A 94 -1.24 1.53 -7.96
N LEU A 95 -0.21 1.93 -7.20
CA LEU A 95 0.92 1.06 -6.86
C LEU A 95 0.48 -0.17 -6.04
N ASP A 96 -0.41 0.02 -5.06
CA ASP A 96 -0.98 -1.10 -4.30
C ASP A 96 -1.79 -2.06 -5.21
N ILE A 97 -2.50 -1.52 -6.21
CA ILE A 97 -3.19 -2.32 -7.23
C ILE A 97 -2.19 -3.11 -8.10
N VAL A 98 -1.10 -2.49 -8.56
CA VAL A 98 -0.03 -3.19 -9.30
C VAL A 98 0.51 -4.35 -8.49
N ARG A 99 0.79 -4.13 -7.20
CA ARG A 99 1.25 -5.17 -6.28
C ARG A 99 0.23 -6.29 -6.16
N CYS A 100 -1.06 -5.97 -6.06
CA CYS A 100 -2.13 -6.98 -6.00
C CYS A 100 -2.19 -7.79 -7.30
N TYR A 101 -2.15 -7.15 -8.47
CA TYR A 101 -2.09 -7.85 -9.76
C TYR A 101 -0.91 -8.80 -9.82
N ARG A 102 0.28 -8.37 -9.41
CA ARG A 102 1.45 -9.24 -9.35
C ARG A 102 1.25 -10.43 -8.42
N LYS A 103 0.73 -10.23 -7.20
CA LYS A 103 0.46 -11.31 -6.24
C LYS A 103 -0.58 -12.31 -6.76
N LEU A 104 -1.49 -11.86 -7.63
CA LEU A 104 -2.50 -12.68 -8.29
C LEU A 104 -2.00 -13.34 -9.58
N GLY A 105 -0.74 -13.14 -9.98
CA GLY A 105 -0.20 -13.63 -11.25
C GLY A 105 -0.74 -12.91 -12.49
N LYS A 106 -1.47 -11.80 -12.32
CA LYS A 106 -2.01 -10.96 -13.39
C LYS A 106 -0.93 -10.01 -13.93
N PHE A 107 0.15 -10.59 -14.46
CA PHE A 107 1.35 -9.83 -14.83
C PHE A 107 1.09 -8.82 -15.97
N VAL A 108 0.19 -9.13 -16.91
CA VAL A 108 -0.17 -8.21 -18.01
C VAL A 108 -0.82 -6.93 -17.47
N ASP A 109 -1.78 -7.06 -16.57
CA ASP A 109 -2.48 -5.92 -15.94
C ASP A 109 -1.50 -5.07 -15.11
N ALA A 110 -0.62 -5.74 -14.35
CA ALA A 110 0.42 -5.08 -13.58
C ALA A 110 1.37 -4.27 -14.48
N ASP A 111 1.86 -4.86 -15.58
CA ASP A 111 2.78 -4.22 -16.53
C ASP A 111 2.15 -2.97 -17.17
N GLN A 112 0.90 -3.07 -17.62
CA GLN A 112 0.20 -1.95 -18.25
C GLN A 112 0.03 -0.78 -17.27
N LEU A 113 -0.42 -1.08 -16.04
CA LEU A 113 -0.66 -0.06 -15.04
C LEU A 113 0.65 0.58 -14.58
N VAL A 114 1.69 -0.20 -14.29
CA VAL A 114 2.96 0.35 -13.82
C VAL A 114 3.62 1.25 -14.89
N LYS A 115 3.51 0.89 -16.18
CA LYS A 115 3.97 1.74 -17.30
C LYS A 115 3.21 3.07 -17.37
N LYS A 116 1.90 3.07 -17.13
CA LYS A 116 1.11 4.32 -17.04
C LYS A 116 1.59 5.17 -15.87
N LEU A 117 1.80 4.56 -14.71
CA LEU A 117 2.23 5.27 -13.51
C LEU A 117 3.65 5.84 -13.63
N LEU A 118 4.57 5.15 -14.32
CA LEU A 118 5.93 5.65 -14.55
C LEU A 118 5.97 6.87 -15.47
N LYS A 119 4.97 7.09 -16.34
CA LYS A 119 4.84 8.34 -17.10
C LYS A 119 4.50 9.53 -16.21
N ILE A 120 3.80 9.28 -15.10
CA ILE A 120 3.36 10.31 -14.14
C ILE A 120 4.43 10.54 -13.06
N ALA A 121 5.01 9.45 -12.55
CA ALA A 121 6.00 9.46 -11.48
C ALA A 121 7.24 8.62 -11.89
N PRO A 122 8.07 9.12 -12.83
CA PRO A 122 9.20 8.37 -13.38
C PRO A 122 10.27 8.00 -12.34
N HIS A 123 10.33 8.76 -11.24
CA HIS A 123 11.28 8.58 -10.15
C HIS A 123 10.65 7.93 -8.91
N SER A 124 9.50 7.23 -9.03
CA SER A 124 8.92 6.53 -7.89
C SER A 124 9.69 5.23 -7.62
N PRO A 125 10.36 5.10 -6.45
CA PRO A 125 11.12 3.89 -6.15
C PRO A 125 10.21 2.68 -5.91
N GLY A 126 8.97 2.90 -5.45
CA GLY A 126 7.96 1.84 -5.37
C GLY A 126 7.56 1.28 -6.74
N LEU A 127 7.47 2.13 -7.78
CA LEU A 127 7.23 1.65 -9.15
C LEU A 127 8.44 0.91 -9.71
N GLN A 128 9.66 1.36 -9.38
CA GLN A 128 10.89 0.64 -9.75
C GLN A 128 10.93 -0.75 -9.08
N MET A 129 10.53 -0.87 -7.81
CA MET A 129 10.38 -2.17 -7.14
C MET A 129 9.42 -3.11 -7.87
N GLU A 130 8.23 -2.63 -8.23
CA GLU A 130 7.26 -3.48 -8.93
C GLU A 130 7.74 -3.86 -10.34
N MET A 131 8.43 -2.97 -11.06
CA MET A 131 9.09 -3.32 -12.33
C MET A 131 10.15 -4.41 -12.15
N GLY A 132 10.97 -4.32 -11.10
CA GLY A 132 11.95 -5.34 -10.77
C GLY A 132 11.31 -6.70 -10.49
N HIS A 133 10.23 -6.71 -9.71
CA HIS A 133 9.48 -7.93 -9.45
C HIS A 133 8.82 -8.52 -10.70
N LEU A 134 8.26 -7.69 -11.59
CA LEU A 134 7.65 -8.13 -12.84
C LEU A 134 8.69 -8.66 -13.83
N ALA A 135 9.88 -8.05 -13.90
CA ALA A 135 11.00 -8.56 -14.68
C ALA A 135 11.49 -9.93 -14.16
N ALA A 136 11.65 -10.07 -12.84
CA ALA A 136 12.04 -11.33 -12.21
C ALA A 136 11.00 -12.44 -12.45
N ALA A 137 9.71 -12.12 -12.37
CA ALA A 137 8.63 -13.06 -12.67
C ALA A 137 8.63 -13.57 -14.13
N ARG A 138 9.20 -12.79 -15.05
CA ARG A 138 9.42 -13.18 -16.45
C ARG A 138 10.74 -13.91 -16.70
N GLY A 139 11.57 -14.08 -15.68
CA GLY A 139 12.92 -14.66 -15.79
C GLY A 139 13.99 -13.70 -16.29
N ASP A 140 13.68 -12.42 -16.48
CA ASP A 140 14.66 -11.40 -16.85
C ASP A 140 15.35 -10.83 -15.60
N ASN A 141 16.28 -11.63 -15.06
CA ASN A 141 17.00 -11.28 -13.84
C ASN A 141 17.89 -10.04 -14.02
N SER A 142 18.43 -9.82 -15.22
CA SER A 142 19.26 -8.65 -15.51
C SER A 142 18.45 -7.36 -15.39
N LEU A 143 17.28 -7.32 -16.04
CA LEU A 143 16.40 -6.15 -15.96
C LEU A 143 15.83 -5.98 -14.54
N ALA A 144 15.54 -7.09 -13.85
CA ALA A 144 15.09 -7.05 -12.46
C ALA A 144 16.13 -6.38 -11.55
N ILE A 145 17.41 -6.76 -11.69
CA ILE A 145 18.53 -6.16 -10.96
C ILE A 145 18.59 -4.66 -11.20
N THR A 146 18.55 -4.21 -12.47
CA THR A 146 18.59 -2.78 -12.81
C THR A 146 17.48 -1.98 -12.12
N HIS A 147 16.26 -2.51 -12.09
CA HIS A 147 15.15 -1.82 -11.45
C HIS A 147 15.25 -1.78 -9.92
N PHE A 148 15.72 -2.86 -9.28
CA PHE A 148 15.97 -2.86 -7.84
C PHE A 148 17.12 -1.93 -7.44
N GLU A 149 18.19 -1.87 -8.24
CA GLU A 149 19.27 -0.89 -8.07
C GLU A 149 18.75 0.53 -8.16
N ARG A 150 17.90 0.84 -9.17
CA ARG A 150 17.30 2.17 -9.32
C ARG A 150 16.43 2.56 -8.14
N ALA A 151 15.69 1.61 -7.56
CA ALA A 151 14.94 1.86 -6.32
C ALA A 151 15.88 2.20 -5.14
N LEU A 152 17.00 1.47 -5.03
CA LEU A 152 17.99 1.70 -3.97
C LEU A 152 18.79 2.98 -4.14
N GLU A 153 19.07 3.43 -5.36
CA GLU A 153 19.69 4.73 -5.63
C GLU A 153 18.85 5.87 -5.06
N ILE A 154 17.53 5.79 -5.22
CA ILE A 154 16.58 6.79 -4.68
C ILE A 154 16.49 6.68 -3.15
N TRP A 155 16.70 5.49 -2.59
CA TRP A 155 16.70 5.22 -1.16
C TRP A 155 18.10 5.19 -0.53
N ALA A 156 19.10 5.82 -1.17
CA ALA A 156 20.49 5.78 -0.70
C ALA A 156 20.65 6.34 0.72
N ASP A 157 19.88 7.39 1.04
CA ASP A 157 19.92 8.08 2.33
C ASP A 157 18.79 7.65 3.29
N ALA A 158 18.05 6.57 2.96
CA ALA A 158 16.99 6.07 3.82
C ALA A 158 17.58 5.48 5.12
N GLU A 159 16.81 5.54 6.21
CA GLU A 159 17.19 4.94 7.49
C GLU A 159 17.57 3.46 7.30
N PRO A 160 18.56 2.93 8.06
CA PRO A 160 19.05 1.56 7.85
C PRO A 160 17.96 0.48 7.97
N ASP A 161 16.92 0.73 8.79
CA ASP A 161 15.79 -0.15 9.01
C ASP A 161 14.61 0.11 8.04
N PHE A 162 14.81 0.97 7.03
CA PHE A 162 13.80 1.25 6.03
C PHE A 162 13.48 -0.02 5.22
N ARG A 163 12.32 -0.58 5.51
CA ARG A 163 11.90 -1.91 5.08
C ARG A 163 11.96 -2.14 3.57
N ASP A 164 11.56 -1.16 2.76
CA ASP A 164 11.50 -1.36 1.32
C ASP A 164 12.90 -1.41 0.69
N ALA A 165 13.87 -0.66 1.23
CA ALA A 165 15.27 -0.78 0.83
C ALA A 165 15.87 -2.12 1.26
N ILE A 166 15.53 -2.63 2.46
CA ILE A 166 15.94 -3.98 2.90
C ILE A 166 15.42 -5.03 1.91
N LEU A 167 14.12 -4.98 1.57
CA LEU A 167 13.51 -5.90 0.62
C LEU A 167 14.17 -5.82 -0.77
N ALA A 168 14.52 -4.63 -1.25
CA ALA A 168 15.22 -4.47 -2.53
C ALA A 168 16.60 -5.15 -2.51
N ARG A 169 17.37 -4.99 -1.43
CA ARG A 169 18.67 -5.66 -1.26
C ARG A 169 18.54 -7.18 -1.19
N GLU A 170 17.52 -7.68 -0.49
CA GLU A 170 17.22 -9.11 -0.45
C GLU A 170 16.90 -9.66 -1.85
N MET A 171 16.13 -8.91 -2.65
CA MET A 171 15.84 -9.30 -4.03
C MET A 171 17.09 -9.34 -4.89
N LEU A 172 17.98 -8.34 -4.78
CA LEU A 172 19.26 -8.35 -5.47
C LEU A 172 20.13 -9.55 -5.08
N GLY A 173 20.20 -9.88 -3.79
CA GLY A 173 20.96 -11.03 -3.30
C GLY A 173 20.45 -12.37 -3.84
N LYS A 174 19.15 -12.50 -4.10
CA LYS A 174 18.56 -13.70 -4.72
C LYS A 174 18.84 -13.80 -6.22
N LEU A 175 18.98 -12.67 -6.90
CA LEU A 175 19.11 -12.61 -8.36
C LEU A 175 20.56 -12.60 -8.85
N ARG A 176 21.48 -12.11 -8.02
CA ARG A 176 22.91 -12.17 -8.28
C ARG A 176 23.42 -13.52 -7.78
N PRO A 177 23.82 -14.46 -8.66
CA PRO A 177 24.42 -15.70 -8.19
C PRO A 177 25.67 -15.38 -7.36
N THR A 178 25.81 -15.99 -6.19
CA THR A 178 27.09 -16.03 -5.48
C THR A 178 28.07 -16.81 -6.35
N SER A 179 29.05 -16.09 -6.90
CA SER A 179 30.25 -16.67 -7.50
C SER A 179 31.07 -17.44 -6.47
#